data_AF-A0A560WKQ1-F1
#
_entry.id   AF-A0A560WKQ1-F1
#
_cell.length_a   1.000
_cell.length_b   1.000
_cell.length_c   1.000
_cell.angle_alpha   90.00
_cell.angle_beta   90.00
_cell.angle_gamma   90.00
#
_symmetry.space_group_name_H-M   'P 1'
#
loop_
_entity.id
_entity.type
_entity.pdbx_description
1 polymer ?
#
loop_
_entity_poly.entity_id
_entity_poly.type
_entity_poly.pdbx_seq_one_letter_code
_entity_poly.pdbx_strand_id
1 'polypeptide(L)'
;MRKLWREHLKLDDVGLQAFAATLAFGQAGDSLDDLRDQLDLIFFVAGMRRIPPSDSAFPYDDLIFQWMAQGRLEFDRASLHDALRRERLLADATPPTIVYGVKSFEHAIDPLELRCTKVLDLTPEFDDRFVRNEADWETSIYPRLVAFLREAARDGDRLRLALDAHATLAFAAGSVLDIKSGRAIELEQRSPNRQIWSADDGELQDGWPVLETELREVGTGSEIAIAAGFTHDITKDVERFLAERLPDVGRLMLCEPSGGASPQSIRSGRHAANLATALVAALRSTSSAPRVHLFLAAPNALSFFIGQRRPQLGRLTLYEFDFEGGSDRTYRPSLALP
;
A
#
# COMPACT_ATOMS: atom_id res chain seq x y z
N MET A 1 -27.03 -29.17 -47.34
CA MET A 1 -25.85 -28.78 -46.54
C MET A 1 -24.59 -29.55 -46.94
N ARG A 2 -24.44 -30.85 -46.62
CA ARG A 2 -23.25 -31.65 -46.97
C ARG A 2 -22.83 -31.57 -48.45
N LYS A 3 -23.75 -31.83 -49.39
CA LYS A 3 -23.48 -31.79 -50.83
C LYS A 3 -22.97 -30.41 -51.29
N LEU A 4 -23.61 -29.34 -50.81
CA LEU A 4 -23.22 -27.95 -51.13
C LEU A 4 -21.80 -27.63 -50.66
N TRP A 5 -21.41 -28.08 -49.47
CA TRP A 5 -20.08 -27.84 -48.94
C TRP A 5 -19.00 -28.63 -49.68
N ARG A 6 -19.28 -29.88 -50.05
CA ARG A 6 -18.37 -30.69 -50.87
C ARG A 6 -18.11 -30.05 -52.23
N GLU A 7 -19.16 -29.59 -52.89
CA GLU A 7 -19.06 -28.97 -54.20
C GLU A 7 -18.35 -27.61 -54.14
N HIS A 8 -18.65 -26.80 -53.12
CA HIS A 8 -18.04 -25.48 -52.94
C HIS A 8 -16.56 -25.56 -52.56
N LEU A 9 -16.22 -26.41 -51.58
CA LEU A 9 -14.84 -26.58 -51.09
C LEU A 9 -14.01 -27.56 -51.94
N LYS A 10 -14.65 -28.22 -52.92
CA LYS A 10 -14.05 -29.26 -53.78
C LYS A 10 -13.41 -30.40 -52.98
N LEU A 11 -14.08 -30.83 -51.92
CA LEU A 11 -13.63 -31.92 -51.05
C LEU A 11 -14.47 -33.19 -51.26
N ASP A 12 -13.82 -34.34 -51.16
CA ASP A 12 -14.49 -35.63 -51.05
C ASP A 12 -15.09 -35.82 -49.65
N ASP A 13 -15.77 -36.94 -49.41
CA ASP A 13 -16.45 -37.16 -48.13
C ASP A 13 -15.47 -37.28 -46.95
N VAL A 14 -14.30 -37.88 -47.19
CA VAL A 14 -13.26 -38.04 -46.17
C VAL A 14 -12.64 -36.70 -45.83
N GLY A 15 -12.33 -35.89 -46.84
CA GLY A 15 -11.81 -34.52 -46.67
C GLY A 15 -12.81 -33.59 -46.00
N LEU A 16 -14.10 -33.70 -46.33
CA LEU A 16 -15.13 -32.90 -45.64
C LEU A 16 -15.27 -33.31 -44.17
N GLN A 17 -15.12 -34.61 -43.84
CA GLN A 17 -15.21 -35.09 -42.47
C GLN A 17 -14.00 -34.63 -41.64
N ALA A 18 -12.79 -34.63 -42.21
CA ALA A 18 -11.61 -34.06 -41.57
C ALA A 18 -11.77 -32.54 -41.34
N PHE A 19 -12.25 -31.80 -42.35
CA PHE A 19 -12.52 -30.37 -42.22
C PHE A 19 -13.58 -30.07 -41.15
N ALA A 20 -14.68 -30.82 -41.14
CA ALA A 20 -15.74 -30.68 -40.13
C ALA A 20 -15.23 -30.98 -38.71
N ALA A 21 -14.30 -31.93 -38.55
CA ALA A 21 -13.68 -32.23 -37.27
C ALA A 21 -12.74 -31.11 -36.77
N THR A 22 -12.28 -30.22 -37.66
CA THR A 22 -11.47 -29.04 -37.28
C THR A 22 -12.30 -27.78 -37.03
N LEU A 23 -13.59 -27.81 -37.34
CA LEU A 23 -14.51 -26.69 -37.10
C LEU A 23 -14.97 -26.69 -35.64
N ALA A 24 -14.47 -25.73 -34.87
CA ALA A 24 -15.03 -25.39 -33.56
C ALA A 24 -16.03 -24.24 -33.73
N PHE A 25 -17.27 -24.47 -33.30
CA PHE A 25 -18.27 -23.41 -33.20
C PHE A 25 -18.24 -22.85 -31.78
N GLY A 26 -17.59 -21.70 -31.61
CA GLY A 26 -17.70 -20.91 -30.38
C GLY A 26 -18.98 -20.08 -30.43
N GLN A 27 -19.81 -20.19 -29.41
CA GLN A 27 -20.85 -19.19 -29.18
C GLN A 27 -20.13 -17.99 -28.55
N ALA A 28 -19.91 -16.93 -29.32
CA ALA A 28 -19.32 -15.70 -28.80
C ALA A 28 -20.34 -15.05 -27.84
N GLY A 29 -20.30 -15.47 -26.57
CA GLY A 29 -21.10 -14.89 -25.48
C GLY A 29 -20.42 -13.69 -24.83
N ASP A 30 -19.13 -13.49 -25.11
CA ASP A 30 -18.32 -12.43 -24.55
C ASP A 30 -18.50 -11.15 -25.38
N SER A 31 -18.74 -10.03 -24.71
CA SER A 31 -18.79 -8.72 -25.34
C SER A 31 -17.39 -8.27 -25.78
N LEU A 32 -17.31 -7.26 -26.65
CA LEU A 32 -16.02 -6.66 -27.00
C LEU A 32 -15.32 -6.06 -25.77
N ASP A 33 -16.09 -5.63 -24.76
CA ASP A 33 -15.54 -5.13 -23.50
C ASP A 33 -14.93 -6.26 -22.68
N ASP A 34 -15.57 -7.43 -22.62
CA ASP A 34 -15.01 -8.62 -21.95
C ASP A 34 -13.69 -9.07 -22.61
N LEU A 35 -13.62 -8.99 -23.95
CA LEU A 35 -12.40 -9.31 -24.70
C LEU A 35 -11.29 -8.27 -24.44
N ARG A 36 -11.65 -6.98 -24.33
CA ARG A 36 -10.69 -5.92 -23.96
C ARG A 36 -10.14 -6.14 -22.56
N ASP A 37 -10.96 -6.53 -21.60
CA ASP A 37 -10.53 -6.83 -20.23
C ASP A 37 -9.58 -8.05 -20.18
N GLN A 38 -9.86 -9.09 -20.97
CA GLN A 38 -8.96 -10.24 -21.10
C GLN A 38 -7.61 -9.86 -21.74
N LEU A 39 -7.63 -9.07 -22.82
CA LEU A 39 -6.43 -8.61 -23.50
C LEU A 39 -5.59 -7.67 -22.64
N ASP A 40 -6.22 -6.83 -21.81
CA ASP A 40 -5.52 -5.92 -20.91
C ASP A 40 -4.59 -6.65 -19.94
N LEU A 41 -5.04 -7.78 -19.38
CA LEU A 41 -4.21 -8.64 -18.54
C LEU A 41 -3.06 -9.28 -19.31
N ILE A 42 -3.32 -9.75 -20.54
CA ILE A 42 -2.29 -10.34 -21.41
C ILE A 42 -1.23 -9.29 -21.78
N PHE A 43 -1.66 -8.07 -22.11
CA PHE A 43 -0.76 -6.96 -22.41
C PHE A 43 0.11 -6.58 -21.23
N PHE A 44 -0.45 -6.56 -20.02
CA PHE A 44 0.33 -6.33 -18.81
C PHE A 44 1.46 -7.35 -18.66
N VAL A 45 1.16 -8.64 -18.77
CA VAL A 45 2.16 -9.72 -18.63
C VAL A 45 3.19 -9.70 -19.76
N ALA A 46 2.76 -9.35 -20.98
CA ALA A 46 3.62 -9.30 -22.16
C ALA A 46 4.44 -8.01 -22.27
N GLY A 47 4.28 -7.05 -21.35
CA GLY A 47 4.95 -5.74 -21.42
C GLY A 47 4.47 -4.86 -22.58
N MET A 48 3.23 -5.06 -23.01
CA MET A 48 2.60 -4.29 -24.09
C MET A 48 1.81 -3.12 -23.52
N ARG A 49 1.58 -2.10 -24.36
CA ARG A 49 0.84 -0.89 -23.99
C ARG A 49 -0.62 -1.25 -23.71
N ARG A 50 -1.07 -0.97 -22.49
CA ARG A 50 -2.48 -1.13 -22.10
C ARG A 50 -3.32 0.03 -22.62
N ILE A 51 -4.57 -0.25 -22.99
CA ILE A 51 -5.52 0.73 -23.53
C ILE A 51 -6.63 0.94 -22.49
N PRO A 52 -6.80 2.16 -21.94
CA PRO A 52 -7.85 2.43 -20.97
C PRO A 52 -9.24 2.07 -21.49
N PRO A 53 -10.17 1.61 -20.64
CA PRO A 53 -11.56 1.37 -21.03
C PRO A 53 -12.27 2.62 -21.58
N SER A 54 -11.83 3.81 -21.15
CA SER A 54 -12.35 5.10 -21.62
C SER A 54 -11.97 5.42 -23.07
N ASP A 55 -10.96 4.75 -23.65
CA ASP A 55 -10.50 5.01 -25.00
C ASP A 55 -11.37 4.24 -26.01
N SER A 56 -11.97 4.97 -26.94
CA SER A 56 -12.75 4.39 -28.03
C SER A 56 -11.89 3.71 -29.10
N ALA A 57 -10.62 4.11 -29.22
CA ALA A 57 -9.68 3.51 -30.16
C ALA A 57 -8.95 2.32 -29.52
N PHE A 58 -8.89 1.21 -30.24
CA PHE A 58 -8.11 0.03 -29.85
C PHE A 58 -7.09 -0.31 -30.95
N PRO A 59 -5.87 0.25 -30.89
CA PRO A 59 -4.90 0.19 -31.99
C PRO A 59 -4.50 -1.22 -32.43
N TYR A 60 -4.68 -2.23 -31.58
CA TYR A 60 -4.32 -3.61 -31.86
C TYR A 60 -5.23 -4.27 -32.91
N ASP A 61 -6.49 -3.85 -33.01
CA ASP A 61 -7.47 -4.47 -33.91
C ASP A 61 -7.15 -4.20 -35.38
N ASP A 62 -6.86 -2.94 -35.70
CA ASP A 62 -6.53 -2.52 -37.07
C ASP A 62 -5.13 -2.97 -37.50
N LEU A 63 -4.21 -3.09 -36.55
CA LEU A 63 -2.80 -3.32 -36.85
C LEU A 63 -2.55 -4.67 -37.53
N ILE A 64 -3.28 -5.71 -37.13
CA ILE A 64 -3.15 -7.05 -37.70
C ILE A 64 -3.51 -7.01 -39.20
N PHE A 65 -4.57 -6.29 -39.57
CA PHE A 65 -4.98 -6.12 -40.96
C PHE A 65 -3.98 -5.28 -41.75
N GLN A 66 -3.40 -4.25 -41.14
CA GLN A 66 -2.36 -3.44 -41.77
C GLN A 66 -1.10 -4.28 -42.07
N TRP A 67 -0.64 -5.10 -41.13
CA TRP A 67 0.50 -6.00 -41.35
C TRP A 67 0.20 -7.03 -42.44
N MET A 68 -1.02 -7.60 -42.45
CA MET A 68 -1.47 -8.52 -43.50
C MET A 68 -1.44 -7.86 -44.88
N ALA A 69 -1.96 -6.63 -45.00
CA ALA A 69 -1.97 -5.89 -46.26
C ALA A 69 -0.56 -5.54 -46.77
N GLN A 70 0.42 -5.40 -45.86
CA GLN A 70 1.83 -5.20 -46.18
C GLN A 70 2.57 -6.51 -46.52
N GLY A 71 1.88 -7.66 -46.52
CA GLY A 71 2.48 -8.98 -46.75
C GLY A 71 3.30 -9.51 -45.57
N ARG A 72 3.14 -8.92 -44.38
CA ARG A 72 3.84 -9.35 -43.15
C ARG A 72 2.98 -10.39 -42.42
N LEU A 73 3.12 -11.64 -42.84
CA LEU A 73 2.30 -12.76 -42.33
C LEU A 73 3.02 -13.62 -41.29
N GLU A 74 4.35 -13.52 -41.22
CA GLU A 74 5.18 -14.34 -40.35
C GLU A 74 6.02 -13.45 -39.44
N PHE A 75 6.09 -13.82 -38.17
CA PHE A 75 6.90 -13.14 -37.17
C PHE A 75 7.67 -14.15 -36.33
N ASP A 76 8.99 -13.97 -36.24
CA ASP A 76 9.77 -14.49 -35.13
C ASP A 76 9.72 -13.52 -33.93
N ARG A 77 10.31 -13.91 -32.79
CA ARG A 77 10.35 -13.09 -31.58
C ARG A 77 10.95 -11.69 -31.81
N ALA A 78 12.06 -11.59 -32.54
CA ALA A 78 12.78 -10.32 -32.69
C ALA A 78 12.01 -9.37 -33.63
N SER A 79 11.52 -9.89 -34.74
CA SER A 79 10.73 -9.18 -35.74
C SER A 79 9.38 -8.69 -35.18
N LEU A 80 8.70 -9.49 -34.33
CA LEU A 80 7.50 -9.06 -33.64
C LEU A 80 7.79 -7.94 -32.64
N HIS A 81 8.83 -8.11 -31.82
CA HIS A 81 9.22 -7.11 -30.82
C HIS A 81 9.58 -5.77 -31.48
N ASP A 82 10.33 -5.79 -32.58
CA ASP A 82 10.67 -4.57 -33.33
C ASP A 82 9.48 -3.95 -34.06
N ALA A 83 8.52 -4.75 -34.50
CA ALA A 83 7.26 -4.26 -35.05
C ALA A 83 6.46 -3.51 -33.98
N LEU A 84 6.23 -4.14 -32.83
CA LEU A 84 5.51 -3.54 -31.70
C LEU A 84 6.18 -2.27 -31.19
N ARG A 85 7.52 -2.25 -31.16
CA ARG A 85 8.30 -1.04 -30.82
C ARG A 85 8.04 0.11 -31.80
N ARG A 86 8.04 -0.16 -33.11
CA ARG A 86 7.79 0.87 -34.14
C ARG A 86 6.38 1.46 -34.05
N GLU A 87 5.40 0.62 -33.74
CA GLU A 87 3.99 1.03 -33.56
C GLU A 87 3.72 1.68 -32.19
N ARG A 88 4.73 1.80 -31.33
CA ARG A 88 4.60 2.32 -29.94
C ARG A 88 3.57 1.52 -29.11
N LEU A 89 3.59 0.21 -29.28
CA LEU A 89 2.72 -0.75 -28.58
C LEU A 89 3.45 -1.58 -27.52
N LEU A 90 4.75 -1.36 -27.33
CA LEU A 90 5.41 -1.79 -26.11
C LEU A 90 5.05 -0.79 -25.01
N ALA A 91 4.83 -1.27 -23.79
CA ALA A 91 4.73 -0.38 -22.65
C ALA A 91 6.01 0.46 -22.60
N ASP A 92 5.89 1.74 -22.27
CA ASP A 92 7.07 2.51 -21.87
C ASP A 92 7.74 1.70 -20.76
N ALA A 93 9.06 1.52 -20.85
CA ALA A 93 9.81 0.88 -19.77
C ALA A 93 9.57 1.73 -18.53
N THR A 94 8.61 1.34 -17.70
CA THR A 94 8.44 1.95 -16.38
C THR A 94 9.80 1.82 -15.74
N PRO A 95 10.49 2.93 -15.41
CA PRO A 95 11.76 2.82 -14.71
C PRO A 95 11.50 1.89 -13.51
N PRO A 96 12.37 0.90 -13.26
CA PRO A 96 12.14 -0.06 -12.20
C PRO A 96 11.85 0.73 -10.93
N THR A 97 10.69 0.46 -10.32
CA THR A 97 10.31 1.21 -9.12
C THR A 97 11.36 0.95 -8.06
N ILE A 98 12.12 1.97 -7.69
CA ILE A 98 13.15 1.85 -6.67
C ILE A 98 12.42 1.70 -5.33
N VAL A 99 12.56 0.52 -4.73
CA VAL A 99 11.97 0.20 -3.43
C VAL A 99 13.02 0.31 -2.34
N TYR A 100 12.68 1.00 -1.27
CA TYR A 100 13.54 1.17 -0.09
C TYR A 100 12.95 0.43 1.10
N GLY A 101 13.79 -0.37 1.77
CA GLY A 101 13.39 -1.14 2.93
C GLY A 101 13.79 -0.46 4.24
N VAL A 102 12.92 -0.52 5.24
CA VAL A 102 13.27 -0.28 6.65
C VAL A 102 12.76 -1.48 7.44
N LYS A 103 13.64 -2.10 8.23
CA LYS A 103 13.26 -3.23 9.09
C LYS A 103 13.71 -3.06 10.54
N SER A 104 12.85 -3.49 11.46
CA SER A 104 13.20 -3.69 12.89
C SER A 104 12.98 -5.12 13.36
N PHE A 105 12.44 -5.99 12.50
CA PHE A 105 12.39 -7.42 12.69
C PHE A 105 12.63 -8.12 11.34
N GLU A 106 12.91 -9.42 11.38
CA GLU A 106 13.20 -10.20 10.17
C GLU A 106 11.99 -11.04 9.73
N HIS A 107 11.79 -11.15 8.42
CA HIS A 107 10.86 -12.12 7.83
C HIS A 107 11.64 -13.20 7.10
N ALA A 108 11.80 -14.36 7.73
CA ALA A 108 12.66 -15.45 7.23
C ALA A 108 12.36 -15.92 5.80
N ILE A 109 11.11 -15.77 5.33
CA ILE A 109 10.64 -16.28 4.02
C ILE A 109 10.59 -15.17 2.96
N ASP A 110 10.55 -13.91 3.37
CA ASP A 110 10.40 -12.76 2.46
C ASP A 110 11.21 -11.55 2.96
N PRO A 111 12.55 -11.69 3.10
CA PRO A 111 13.41 -10.64 3.60
C PRO A 111 13.47 -9.43 2.64
N LEU A 112 13.63 -8.23 3.20
CA LEU A 112 13.66 -6.98 2.43
C LEU A 112 14.79 -6.94 1.41
N GLU A 113 15.92 -7.58 1.69
CA GLU A 113 17.12 -7.59 0.86
C GLU A 113 16.89 -8.23 -0.53
N LEU A 114 15.88 -9.08 -0.67
CA LEU A 114 15.56 -9.72 -1.95
C LEU A 114 14.76 -8.81 -2.89
N ARG A 115 14.17 -7.72 -2.37
CA ARG A 115 13.17 -6.92 -3.08
C ARG A 115 13.43 -5.41 -3.05
N CYS A 116 14.22 -4.94 -2.10
CA CYS A 116 14.55 -3.53 -1.94
C CYS A 116 15.93 -3.23 -2.54
N THR A 117 16.08 -2.05 -3.16
CA THR A 117 17.35 -1.56 -3.70
C THR A 117 18.34 -1.22 -2.59
N LYS A 118 17.83 -0.64 -1.50
CA LYS A 118 18.58 -0.40 -0.26
C LYS A 118 17.69 -0.74 0.93
N VAL A 119 18.29 -1.28 1.99
CA VAL A 119 17.60 -1.62 3.24
C VAL A 119 18.33 -0.95 4.40
N LEU A 120 17.57 -0.21 5.21
CA LEU A 120 18.01 0.18 6.54
C LEU A 120 17.65 -0.95 7.51
N ASP A 121 18.68 -1.66 7.95
CA ASP A 121 18.57 -2.69 8.98
C ASP A 121 18.75 -2.07 10.38
N LEU A 122 17.66 -2.04 11.14
CA LEU A 122 17.65 -1.64 12.55
C LEU A 122 17.45 -2.84 13.47
N THR A 123 17.30 -4.08 12.94
CA THR A 123 17.05 -5.27 13.75
C THR A 123 18.05 -5.47 14.91
N PRO A 124 19.36 -5.14 14.80
CA PRO A 124 20.29 -5.32 15.92
C PRO A 124 19.98 -4.45 17.14
N GLU A 125 19.28 -3.33 16.93
CA GLU A 125 18.89 -2.39 18.01
C GLU A 125 17.69 -2.90 18.82
N PHE A 126 17.04 -3.97 18.35
CA PHE A 126 15.87 -4.55 18.98
C PHE A 126 16.18 -5.93 19.57
N ASP A 127 15.52 -6.22 20.68
CA ASP A 127 15.35 -7.54 21.27
C ASP A 127 13.88 -7.90 21.08
N ASP A 128 13.63 -8.69 20.03
CA ASP A 128 12.29 -8.91 19.47
C ASP A 128 11.57 -7.58 19.19
N ARG A 129 10.55 -7.25 19.99
CA ARG A 129 9.75 -6.03 19.82
C ARG A 129 10.37 -4.80 20.49
N PHE A 130 11.25 -4.98 21.46
CA PHE A 130 11.73 -3.90 22.31
C PHE A 130 13.06 -3.37 21.85
N VAL A 131 13.22 -2.05 21.89
CA VAL A 131 14.56 -1.46 21.75
C VAL A 131 15.43 -1.92 22.93
N ARG A 132 16.68 -2.28 22.66
CA ARG A 132 17.62 -2.73 23.69
C ARG A 132 17.92 -1.63 24.73
N ASN A 133 17.94 -0.38 24.30
CA ASN A 133 18.13 0.79 25.14
C ASN A 133 17.23 1.93 24.65
N GLU A 134 16.35 2.44 25.53
CA GLU A 134 15.38 3.48 25.17
C GLU A 134 16.04 4.77 24.65
N ALA A 135 17.25 5.11 25.13
CA ALA A 135 17.99 6.27 24.66
C ALA A 135 18.44 6.15 23.20
N ASP A 136 18.46 4.94 22.64
CA ASP A 136 18.88 4.70 21.24
C ASP A 136 17.84 5.21 20.25
N TRP A 137 16.57 5.37 20.65
CA TRP A 137 15.56 6.02 19.82
C TRP A 137 16.01 7.40 19.36
N GLU A 138 16.45 8.24 20.30
CA GLU A 138 16.88 9.61 20.04
C GLU A 138 18.31 9.68 19.51
N THR A 139 19.22 8.86 20.04
CA THR A 139 20.66 9.00 19.78
C THR A 139 21.15 8.25 18.52
N SER A 140 20.44 7.20 18.07
CA SER A 140 20.90 6.32 16.98
C SER A 140 19.80 6.00 15.97
N ILE A 141 18.70 5.37 16.40
CA ILE A 141 17.66 4.81 15.54
C ILE A 141 16.99 5.91 14.69
N TYR A 142 16.45 6.96 15.33
CA TYR A 142 15.78 8.04 14.60
C TYR A 142 16.74 8.81 13.68
N PRO A 143 17.95 9.22 14.11
CA PRO A 143 18.94 9.81 13.21
C PRO A 143 19.29 8.95 11.98
N ARG A 144 19.49 7.64 12.16
CA ARG A 144 19.77 6.71 11.06
C ARG A 144 18.60 6.60 10.08
N LEU A 145 17.37 6.53 10.60
CA LEU A 145 16.15 6.55 9.78
C LEU A 145 16.03 7.85 8.98
N VAL A 146 16.27 9.00 9.61
CA VAL A 146 16.24 10.31 8.97
C VAL A 146 17.26 10.38 7.83
N ALA A 147 18.50 9.95 8.09
CA ALA A 147 19.57 9.97 7.09
C ALA A 147 19.21 9.10 5.88
N PHE A 148 18.77 7.87 6.12
CA PHE A 148 18.39 6.92 5.09
C PHE A 148 17.24 7.43 4.21
N LEU A 149 16.14 7.89 4.82
CA LEU A 149 14.97 8.34 4.07
C LEU A 149 15.24 9.64 3.29
N ARG A 150 16.08 10.54 3.83
CA ARG A 150 16.50 11.76 3.11
C ARG A 150 17.40 11.45 1.92
N GLU A 151 18.24 10.42 2.01
CA GLU A 151 19.01 9.94 0.87
C GLU A 151 18.08 9.32 -0.17
N ALA A 152 17.19 8.42 0.25
CA ALA A 152 16.22 7.75 -0.63
C ALA A 152 15.32 8.74 -1.38
N ALA A 153 14.88 9.82 -0.71
CA ALA A 153 14.05 10.86 -1.30
C ALA A 153 14.77 11.71 -2.38
N ARG A 154 16.07 11.51 -2.63
CA ARG A 154 16.79 12.20 -3.73
C ARG A 154 16.64 11.50 -5.08
N ASP A 155 16.21 10.24 -5.08
CA ASP A 155 16.26 9.39 -6.27
C ASP A 155 15.06 9.57 -7.22
N GLY A 156 14.05 10.36 -6.83
CA GLY A 156 12.92 10.68 -7.69
C GLY A 156 11.71 11.23 -6.95
N ASP A 157 10.73 11.72 -7.71
CA ASP A 157 9.52 12.35 -7.15
C ASP A 157 8.52 11.34 -6.58
N ARG A 158 8.67 10.05 -6.92
CA ARG A 158 7.87 8.95 -6.39
C ARG A 158 8.78 7.93 -5.71
N LEU A 159 8.54 7.68 -4.43
CA LEU A 159 9.34 6.81 -3.57
C LEU A 159 8.48 5.65 -3.09
N ARG A 160 8.94 4.40 -3.25
CA ARG A 160 8.27 3.23 -2.68
C ARG A 160 9.03 2.73 -1.46
N LEU A 161 8.31 2.54 -0.36
CA LEU A 161 8.86 1.99 0.89
C LEU A 161 8.25 0.63 1.22
N ALA A 162 9.09 -0.25 1.72
CA ALA A 162 8.69 -1.46 2.42
C ALA A 162 9.08 -1.34 3.89
N LEU A 163 8.09 -1.48 4.78
CA LEU A 163 8.25 -1.27 6.21
C LEU A 163 7.94 -2.56 6.97
N ASP A 164 8.96 -3.41 7.13
CA ASP A 164 8.90 -4.60 7.98
C ASP A 164 9.36 -4.18 9.40
N ALA A 165 8.59 -3.25 9.98
CA ALA A 165 8.95 -2.52 11.18
C ALA A 165 7.76 -2.26 12.12
N HIS A 166 8.06 -1.93 13.38
CA HIS A 166 7.07 -1.55 14.38
C HIS A 166 6.36 -0.22 14.02
N ALA A 167 5.16 0.00 14.57
CA ALA A 167 4.31 1.15 14.23
C ALA A 167 5.01 2.50 14.46
N THR A 168 5.87 2.57 15.48
CA THR A 168 6.70 3.74 15.80
C THR A 168 7.64 4.11 14.64
N LEU A 169 8.29 3.12 14.00
CA LEU A 169 9.17 3.38 12.86
C LEU A 169 8.37 3.78 11.62
N ALA A 170 7.19 3.20 11.41
CA ALA A 170 6.31 3.61 10.33
C ALA A 170 5.84 5.06 10.50
N PHE A 171 5.41 5.44 11.70
CA PHE A 171 5.10 6.83 12.03
C PHE A 171 6.32 7.74 11.85
N ALA A 172 7.47 7.35 12.38
CA ALA A 172 8.70 8.12 12.29
C ALA A 172 9.10 8.36 10.83
N ALA A 173 8.98 7.35 9.96
CA ALA A 173 9.23 7.48 8.53
C ALA A 173 8.30 8.52 7.89
N GLY A 174 7.01 8.51 8.26
CA GLY A 174 6.04 9.53 7.83
C GLY A 174 6.44 10.93 8.30
N SER A 175 6.94 11.06 9.53
CA SER A 175 7.39 12.35 10.07
C SER A 175 8.61 12.93 9.35
N VAL A 176 9.44 12.09 8.73
CA VAL A 176 10.59 12.51 7.91
C VAL A 176 10.15 12.85 6.49
N LEU A 177 9.28 12.02 5.91
CA LEU A 177 8.70 12.18 4.58
C LEU A 177 7.32 12.85 4.67
N ASP A 178 7.29 14.03 5.28
CA ASP A 178 6.04 14.75 5.55
C ASP A 178 5.30 15.19 4.27
N ILE A 179 4.06 15.68 4.41
CA ILE A 179 3.22 16.11 3.27
C ILE A 179 3.90 17.22 2.44
N LYS A 180 4.82 18.00 3.03
CA LYS A 180 5.54 19.11 2.39
C LYS A 180 6.88 18.68 1.77
N SER A 181 7.26 17.41 1.89
CA SER A 181 8.49 16.86 1.32
C SER A 181 8.52 16.92 -0.22
N GLY A 182 7.38 17.13 -0.87
CA GLY A 182 7.26 17.19 -2.33
C GLY A 182 7.39 15.83 -3.02
N ARG A 183 7.33 14.74 -2.27
CA ARG A 183 7.46 13.36 -2.78
C ARG A 183 6.12 12.64 -2.69
N ALA A 184 5.75 11.95 -3.76
CA ALA A 184 4.69 10.95 -3.75
C ALA A 184 5.22 9.67 -3.09
N ILE A 185 4.57 9.20 -2.03
CA ILE A 185 5.02 8.01 -1.30
C ILE A 185 4.06 6.85 -1.54
N GLU A 186 4.63 5.71 -1.89
CA GLU A 186 3.96 4.42 -1.98
C GLU A 186 4.48 3.50 -0.88
N LEU A 187 3.59 2.72 -0.28
CA LEU A 187 3.91 1.83 0.83
C LEU A 187 3.50 0.41 0.46
N GLU A 188 4.40 -0.55 0.63
CA GLU A 188 4.05 -1.96 0.57
C GLU A 188 3.31 -2.35 1.86
N GLN A 189 2.01 -2.57 1.77
CA GLN A 189 1.17 -3.00 2.87
C GLN A 189 0.90 -4.50 2.73
N ARG A 190 1.32 -5.32 3.70
CA ARG A 190 1.24 -6.80 3.62
C ARG A 190 -0.09 -7.39 4.07
N SER A 191 -0.75 -6.74 5.04
CA SER A 191 -1.98 -7.24 5.67
C SER A 191 -3.17 -6.33 5.34
N PRO A 192 -4.35 -6.88 4.99
CA PRO A 192 -4.68 -8.31 4.93
C PRO A 192 -4.14 -9.04 3.69
N ASN A 193 -3.84 -8.31 2.62
CA ASN A 193 -3.20 -8.82 1.40
C ASN A 193 -2.05 -7.89 1.01
N ARG A 194 -1.02 -8.41 0.32
CA ARG A 194 0.07 -7.56 -0.18
C ARG A 194 -0.44 -6.63 -1.27
N GLN A 195 -0.39 -5.33 -1.01
CA GLN A 195 -0.82 -4.27 -1.91
C GLN A 195 0.13 -3.08 -1.82
N ILE A 196 0.13 -2.26 -2.87
CA ILE A 196 0.81 -0.96 -2.86
C ILE A 196 -0.23 0.08 -2.48
N TRP A 197 0.01 0.79 -1.38
CA TRP A 197 -0.87 1.83 -0.87
C TRP A 197 -0.24 3.21 -1.11
N SER A 198 -1.03 4.16 -1.56
CA SER A 198 -0.65 5.56 -1.68
C SER A 198 -1.81 6.47 -1.26
N ALA A 199 -1.51 7.70 -0.88
CA ALA A 199 -2.55 8.66 -0.49
C ALA A 199 -3.53 9.00 -1.64
N ASP A 200 -3.12 8.72 -2.87
CA ASP A 200 -3.85 8.91 -4.12
C ASP A 200 -4.29 7.58 -4.77
N ASP A 201 -4.30 6.44 -4.06
CA ASP A 201 -4.77 5.16 -4.62
C ASP A 201 -6.30 5.05 -4.68
N GLY A 202 -6.86 4.39 -5.72
CA GLY A 202 -8.28 3.98 -5.87
C GLY A 202 -9.34 5.09 -5.81
N GLU A 203 -10.51 4.98 -6.43
CA GLU A 203 -11.51 6.06 -6.31
C GLU A 203 -12.06 6.21 -4.88
N LEU A 204 -12.50 7.42 -4.50
CA LEU A 204 -13.25 7.61 -3.26
C LEU A 204 -14.56 6.83 -3.38
N GLN A 205 -14.88 6.02 -2.37
CA GLN A 205 -16.12 5.24 -2.36
C GLN A 205 -17.02 5.67 -1.21
N ASP A 206 -18.32 5.70 -1.50
CA ASP A 206 -19.34 5.90 -0.48
C ASP A 206 -19.38 4.71 0.49
N GLY A 207 -19.61 4.98 1.76
CA GLY A 207 -19.73 3.96 2.80
C GLY A 207 -18.41 3.39 3.33
N TRP A 208 -17.26 3.98 2.99
CA TRP A 208 -16.03 3.69 3.74
C TRP A 208 -16.21 4.03 5.22
N PRO A 209 -15.66 3.20 6.13
CA PRO A 209 -15.61 3.54 7.54
C PRO A 209 -15.04 4.94 7.76
N VAL A 210 -15.72 5.76 8.54
CA VAL A 210 -15.22 7.10 8.92
C VAL A 210 -14.60 7.03 10.31
N LEU A 211 -13.85 8.05 10.70
CA LEU A 211 -13.32 8.13 12.06
C LEU A 211 -14.45 8.47 13.04
N GLU A 212 -14.63 7.63 14.05
CA GLU A 212 -15.42 7.91 15.24
C GLU A 212 -14.48 8.21 16.42
N THR A 213 -14.86 9.20 17.22
CA THR A 213 -14.05 9.64 18.36
C THR A 213 -14.89 9.81 19.61
N GLU A 214 -14.36 9.34 20.74
CA GLU A 214 -14.94 9.55 22.07
C GLU A 214 -13.89 10.23 22.97
N LEU A 215 -14.28 11.28 23.69
CA LEU A 215 -13.41 11.93 24.67
C LEU A 215 -13.81 11.52 26.09
N ARG A 216 -12.85 11.01 26.86
CA ARG A 216 -13.03 10.64 28.27
C ARG A 216 -12.11 11.46 29.16
N GLU A 217 -12.63 11.89 30.30
CA GLU A 217 -11.83 12.39 31.40
C GLU A 217 -11.30 11.18 32.19
N VAL A 218 -9.97 11.06 32.28
CA VAL A 218 -9.27 9.93 32.92
C VAL A 218 -8.38 10.37 34.09
N GLY A 219 -8.23 11.68 34.28
CA GLY A 219 -7.41 12.25 35.35
C GLY A 219 -7.58 13.76 35.48
N THR A 220 -6.70 14.40 36.25
CA THR A 220 -6.67 15.86 36.43
C THR A 220 -5.50 16.54 35.73
N GLY A 221 -4.69 15.74 35.03
CA GLY A 221 -3.51 16.21 34.31
C GLY A 221 -3.85 17.08 33.09
N SER A 222 -2.83 17.76 32.55
CA SER A 222 -3.01 18.69 31.42
C SER A 222 -2.73 18.05 30.05
N GLU A 223 -2.10 16.89 30.02
CA GLU A 223 -1.72 16.15 28.82
C GLU A 223 -2.91 15.33 28.29
N ILE A 224 -2.82 14.89 27.03
CA ILE A 224 -3.86 14.09 26.38
C ILE A 224 -3.27 12.80 25.82
N ALA A 225 -4.00 11.70 26.00
CA ALA A 225 -3.71 10.43 25.33
C ALA A 225 -4.66 10.21 24.15
N ILE A 226 -4.17 9.54 23.13
CA ILE A 226 -4.93 9.10 21.96
C ILE A 226 -4.79 7.58 21.85
N ALA A 227 -5.91 6.86 21.99
CA ALA A 227 -5.98 5.43 21.72
C ALA A 227 -6.59 5.22 20.33
N ALA A 228 -5.75 4.98 19.32
CA ALA A 228 -6.16 4.77 17.94
C ALA A 228 -6.22 3.27 17.59
N GLY A 229 -7.39 2.67 17.84
CA GLY A 229 -7.69 1.26 17.64
C GLY A 229 -8.34 1.00 16.28
N PHE A 230 -7.56 0.96 15.21
CA PHE A 230 -8.10 0.71 13.86
C PHE A 230 -8.22 -0.77 13.51
N THR A 231 -7.25 -1.57 13.96
CA THR A 231 -7.19 -3.02 13.67
C THR A 231 -7.83 -3.88 14.75
N HIS A 232 -7.79 -3.40 15.99
CA HIS A 232 -8.40 -4.02 17.17
C HIS A 232 -8.59 -2.94 18.24
N ASP A 233 -9.49 -3.21 19.19
CA ASP A 233 -9.73 -2.35 20.35
C ASP A 233 -8.54 -2.43 21.32
N ILE A 234 -8.01 -1.27 21.70
CA ILE A 234 -6.90 -1.10 22.66
C ILE A 234 -7.30 -0.31 23.91
N THR A 235 -8.57 0.04 24.04
CA THR A 235 -9.08 0.98 25.05
C THR A 235 -8.69 0.57 26.46
N LYS A 236 -8.98 -0.67 26.85
CA LYS A 236 -8.72 -1.16 28.22
C LYS A 236 -7.24 -1.20 28.59
N ASP A 237 -6.38 -1.56 27.63
CA ASP A 237 -4.94 -1.63 27.87
C ASP A 237 -4.33 -0.24 27.99
N VAL A 238 -4.83 0.73 27.21
CA VAL A 238 -4.42 2.14 27.33
C VAL A 238 -4.91 2.70 28.66
N GLU A 239 -6.19 2.55 29.02
CA GLU A 239 -6.74 3.04 30.30
C GLU A 239 -5.95 2.50 31.51
N ARG A 240 -5.61 1.20 31.51
CA ARG A 240 -4.76 0.59 32.54
C ARG A 240 -3.38 1.26 32.60
N PHE A 241 -2.73 1.42 31.45
CA PHE A 241 -1.40 2.03 31.39
C PHE A 241 -1.40 3.50 31.85
N LEU A 242 -2.41 4.27 31.46
CA LEU A 242 -2.55 5.67 31.88
C LEU A 242 -2.66 5.79 33.41
N ALA A 243 -3.53 4.99 34.02
CA ALA A 243 -3.74 5.00 35.46
C ALA A 243 -2.47 4.64 36.26
N GLU A 244 -1.63 3.76 35.71
CA GLU A 244 -0.43 3.27 36.39
C GLU A 244 0.82 4.13 36.15
N ARG A 245 0.95 4.73 34.95
CA ARG A 245 2.25 5.24 34.47
C ARG A 245 2.22 6.68 33.96
N LEU A 246 1.05 7.27 33.71
CA LEU A 246 0.94 8.61 33.11
C LEU A 246 -0.07 9.50 33.88
N PRO A 247 0.24 9.93 35.11
CA PRO A 247 -0.66 10.74 35.94
C PRO A 247 -0.92 12.16 35.37
N ASP A 248 -0.04 12.64 34.49
CA ASP A 248 -0.15 13.95 33.84
C ASP A 248 -1.16 13.97 32.69
N VAL A 249 -1.70 12.81 32.30
CA VAL A 249 -2.77 12.68 31.31
C VAL A 249 -4.13 12.87 32.00
N GLY A 250 -4.82 13.96 31.66
CA GLY A 250 -6.18 14.21 32.15
C GLY A 250 -7.27 13.67 31.24
N ARG A 251 -6.99 13.60 29.93
CA ARG A 251 -7.98 13.26 28.90
C ARG A 251 -7.49 12.14 28.00
N LEU A 252 -8.41 11.25 27.62
CA LEU A 252 -8.20 10.17 26.66
C LEU A 252 -9.17 10.35 25.49
N MET A 253 -8.63 10.50 24.28
CA MET A 253 -9.40 10.46 23.03
C MET A 253 -9.31 9.05 22.43
N LEU A 254 -10.44 8.36 22.40
CA LEU A 254 -10.58 7.10 21.68
C LEU A 254 -10.82 7.40 20.20
N CYS A 255 -10.21 6.63 19.32
CA CYS A 255 -10.29 6.77 17.87
C CYS A 255 -10.48 5.38 17.25
N GLU A 256 -11.63 5.18 16.60
CA GLU A 256 -11.95 3.92 15.94
C GLU A 256 -12.66 4.15 14.60
N PRO A 257 -12.60 3.19 13.67
CA PRO A 257 -13.37 3.28 12.42
C PRO A 257 -14.84 2.96 12.70
N SER A 258 -15.76 3.67 12.05
CA SER A 258 -17.20 3.41 12.14
C SER A 258 -17.50 1.98 11.70
N GLY A 259 -18.23 1.23 12.52
CA GLY A 259 -18.43 -0.22 12.35
C GLY A 259 -17.42 -1.09 13.10
N GLY A 260 -16.50 -0.48 13.86
CA GLY A 260 -15.61 -1.13 14.80
C GLY A 260 -14.23 -1.50 14.24
N ALA A 261 -13.29 -1.67 15.16
CA ALA A 261 -11.92 -2.06 14.86
C ALA A 261 -11.83 -3.47 14.24
N SER A 262 -11.11 -3.59 13.13
CA SER A 262 -10.88 -4.88 12.46
C SER A 262 -9.66 -4.80 11.54
N PRO A 263 -8.93 -5.90 11.31
CA PRO A 263 -7.86 -5.96 10.32
C PRO A 263 -8.28 -5.54 8.91
N GLN A 264 -9.58 -5.52 8.62
CA GLN A 264 -10.15 -5.16 7.33
C GLN A 264 -10.77 -3.76 7.31
N SER A 265 -10.83 -3.04 8.44
CA SER A 265 -11.52 -1.73 8.51
C SER A 265 -10.88 -0.67 7.62
N ILE A 266 -9.58 -0.81 7.33
CA ILE A 266 -8.87 0.09 6.42
C ILE A 266 -8.83 -0.54 5.03
N ARG A 267 -9.39 0.17 4.05
CA ARG A 267 -9.71 -0.38 2.71
C ARG A 267 -8.61 -0.13 1.68
N SER A 268 -7.90 0.98 1.78
CA SER A 268 -6.83 1.39 0.86
C SER A 268 -5.92 2.45 1.49
N GLY A 269 -4.85 2.84 0.79
CA GLY A 269 -3.97 3.94 1.19
C GLY A 269 -4.66 5.29 1.25
N ARG A 270 -5.53 5.62 0.28
CA ARG A 270 -6.35 6.84 0.30
C ARG A 270 -7.29 6.87 1.49
N HIS A 271 -7.95 5.74 1.78
CA HIS A 271 -8.78 5.64 2.98
C HIS A 271 -7.94 5.86 4.25
N ALA A 272 -6.76 5.23 4.36
CA ALA A 272 -5.85 5.46 5.49
C ALA A 272 -5.40 6.93 5.61
N ALA A 273 -5.07 7.60 4.49
CA ALA A 273 -4.69 9.01 4.48
C ALA A 273 -5.85 9.94 4.91
N ASN A 274 -7.08 9.60 4.56
CA ASN A 274 -8.28 10.32 5.00
C ASN A 274 -8.50 10.17 6.52
N LEU A 275 -8.38 8.94 7.05
CA LEU A 275 -8.48 8.70 8.49
C LEU A 275 -7.37 9.42 9.28
N ALA A 276 -6.13 9.42 8.77
CA ALA A 276 -5.04 10.18 9.38
C ALA A 276 -5.35 11.69 9.43
N THR A 277 -5.99 12.23 8.39
CA THR A 277 -6.43 13.63 8.35
C THR A 277 -7.54 13.89 9.38
N ALA A 278 -8.54 13.01 9.44
CA ALA A 278 -9.65 13.11 10.39
C ALA A 278 -9.15 13.06 11.85
N LEU A 279 -8.20 12.16 12.15
CA LEU A 279 -7.65 12.01 13.51
C LEU A 279 -6.95 13.28 13.97
N VAL A 280 -6.11 13.85 13.11
CA VAL A 280 -5.40 15.09 13.41
C VAL A 280 -6.37 16.27 13.56
N ALA A 281 -7.42 16.32 12.72
CA ALA A 281 -8.46 17.34 12.84
C ALA A 281 -9.22 17.21 14.16
N ALA A 282 -9.62 16.00 14.54
CA ALA A 282 -10.34 15.72 15.78
C ALA A 282 -9.51 16.07 17.03
N LEU A 283 -8.21 15.77 17.03
CA LEU A 283 -7.30 16.18 18.10
C LEU A 283 -7.28 17.70 18.24
N ARG A 284 -7.08 18.40 17.12
CA ARG A 284 -6.95 19.87 17.10
C ARG A 284 -8.23 20.60 17.52
N SER A 285 -9.40 20.03 17.24
CA SER A 285 -10.67 20.58 17.74
C SER A 285 -10.88 20.32 19.23
N THR A 286 -10.22 19.32 19.79
CA THR A 286 -10.46 18.83 21.15
C THR A 286 -9.48 19.37 22.18
N SER A 287 -8.22 19.61 21.79
CA SER A 287 -7.16 19.89 22.74
C SER A 287 -6.03 20.74 22.18
N SER A 288 -5.51 21.63 23.01
CA SER A 288 -4.21 22.28 22.86
C SER A 288 -3.23 21.83 23.96
N ALA A 289 -3.32 20.56 24.35
CA ALA A 289 -2.49 19.97 25.40
C ALA A 289 -0.98 20.18 25.13
N PRO A 290 -0.17 20.34 26.18
CA PRO A 290 1.27 20.55 26.04
C PRO A 290 2.02 19.32 25.51
N ARG A 291 1.41 18.14 25.61
CA ARG A 291 1.92 16.86 25.11
C ARG A 291 0.79 15.91 24.74
N VAL A 292 1.05 15.10 23.70
CA VAL A 292 0.18 14.05 23.19
C VAL A 292 0.83 12.68 23.38
N HIS A 293 0.12 11.74 24.01
CA HIS A 293 0.54 10.34 24.16
C HIS A 293 -0.20 9.50 23.12
N LEU A 294 0.51 9.00 22.11
CA LEU A 294 -0.10 8.34 20.97
C LEU A 294 0.12 6.82 21.03
N PHE A 295 -0.99 6.09 21.16
CA PHE A 295 -1.05 4.63 21.16
C PHE A 295 -1.73 4.17 19.87
N LEU A 296 -1.05 3.32 19.09
CA LEU A 296 -1.47 2.94 17.74
C LEU A 296 -1.68 1.43 17.61
N ALA A 297 -2.88 1.04 17.20
CA ALA A 297 -3.20 -0.29 16.68
C ALA A 297 -3.70 -0.17 15.24
N ALA A 298 -2.77 0.10 14.32
CA ALA A 298 -3.05 0.45 12.93
C ALA A 298 -2.10 -0.27 11.95
N PRO A 299 -2.49 -0.43 10.67
CA PRO A 299 -1.53 -0.82 9.63
C PRO A 299 -0.39 0.19 9.52
N ASN A 300 0.82 -0.27 9.17
CA ASN A 300 1.99 0.59 9.04
C ASN A 300 1.75 1.77 8.08
N ALA A 301 0.97 1.57 7.01
CA ALA A 301 0.60 2.66 6.12
C ALA A 301 -0.20 3.78 6.81
N LEU A 302 -1.17 3.43 7.68
CA LEU A 302 -1.92 4.42 8.44
C LEU A 302 -1.03 5.14 9.47
N SER A 303 -0.20 4.40 10.20
CA SER A 303 0.79 4.98 11.12
C SER A 303 1.72 5.98 10.41
N PHE A 304 2.18 5.62 9.20
CA PHE A 304 2.95 6.51 8.33
C PHE A 304 2.19 7.78 7.96
N PHE A 305 0.95 7.67 7.49
CA PHE A 305 0.15 8.85 7.11
C PHE A 305 -0.19 9.77 8.29
N ILE A 306 -0.35 9.23 9.51
CA ILE A 306 -0.45 10.03 10.73
C ILE A 306 0.88 10.75 10.98
N GLY A 307 2.01 10.03 10.86
CA GLY A 307 3.36 10.57 10.97
C GLY A 307 3.63 11.75 10.03
N GLN A 308 3.14 11.70 8.79
CA GLN A 308 3.27 12.81 7.82
C GLN A 308 2.61 14.11 8.29
N ARG A 309 1.68 14.02 9.24
CA ARG A 309 0.96 15.16 9.82
C ARG A 309 1.50 15.54 11.20
N ARG A 310 2.63 14.97 11.63
CA ARG A 310 3.26 15.22 12.94
C ARG A 310 3.31 16.69 13.36
N PRO A 311 3.63 17.68 12.50
CA PRO A 311 3.64 19.09 12.92
C PRO A 311 2.31 19.61 13.48
N GLN A 312 1.19 18.96 13.14
CA GLN A 312 -0.15 19.31 13.61
C GLN A 312 -0.54 18.59 14.91
N LEU A 313 0.22 17.58 15.33
CA LEU A 313 0.02 16.84 16.58
C LEU A 313 0.72 17.52 17.77
N GLY A 314 1.65 18.45 17.53
CA GLY A 314 2.46 19.06 18.57
C GLY A 314 3.49 18.09 19.16
N ARG A 315 3.91 18.37 20.41
CA ARG A 315 4.83 17.51 21.17
C ARG A 315 4.17 16.17 21.44
N LEU A 316 4.82 15.08 21.05
CA LEU A 316 4.23 13.75 21.21
C LEU A 316 5.21 12.70 21.70
N THR A 317 4.65 11.66 22.30
CA THR A 317 5.35 10.44 22.67
C THR A 317 4.56 9.25 22.15
N LEU A 318 5.24 8.39 21.38
CA LEU A 318 4.68 7.16 20.83
C LEU A 318 4.86 6.01 21.82
N TYR A 319 3.93 5.05 21.77
CA TYR A 319 3.95 3.87 22.63
C TYR A 319 3.81 2.59 21.82
N GLU A 320 4.59 1.57 22.20
CA GLU A 320 4.51 0.21 21.63
C GLU A 320 3.95 -0.75 22.67
N PHE A 321 3.09 -1.68 22.23
CA PHE A 321 2.48 -2.70 23.09
C PHE A 321 3.27 -4.02 23.06
N ASP A 322 3.41 -4.65 24.22
CA ASP A 322 3.98 -6.00 24.37
C ASP A 322 2.99 -7.11 24.01
N PHE A 323 2.88 -7.45 22.72
CA PHE A 323 1.97 -8.53 22.26
C PHE A 323 2.46 -9.93 22.64
N GLU A 324 3.77 -10.13 22.67
CA GLU A 324 4.39 -11.45 22.89
C GLU A 324 4.40 -11.81 24.39
N GLY A 325 4.21 -10.81 25.27
CA GLY A 325 4.22 -10.98 26.72
C GLY A 325 5.60 -11.32 27.25
N GLY A 326 6.65 -10.90 26.53
CA GLY A 326 8.04 -11.10 26.93
C GLY A 326 8.43 -10.31 28.18
N SER A 327 7.64 -9.31 28.57
CA SER A 327 7.78 -8.61 29.85
C SER A 327 6.49 -8.62 30.67
N ASP A 328 5.54 -7.77 30.32
CA ASP A 328 4.42 -7.40 31.19
C ASP A 328 3.10 -7.17 30.45
N ARG A 329 3.04 -7.39 29.13
CA ARG A 329 1.81 -7.20 28.32
C ARG A 329 1.20 -5.81 28.51
N THR A 330 2.06 -4.79 28.48
CA THR A 330 1.68 -3.39 28.62
C THR A 330 2.41 -2.51 27.60
N TYR A 331 2.12 -1.22 27.63
CA TYR A 331 2.77 -0.25 26.76
C TYR A 331 4.15 0.19 27.27
N ARG A 332 5.03 0.56 26.35
CA ARG A 332 6.30 1.22 26.66
C ARG A 332 6.49 2.48 25.82
N PRO A 333 7.05 3.56 26.39
CA PRO A 333 7.42 4.71 25.60
C PRO A 333 8.46 4.30 24.57
N SER A 334 8.35 4.88 23.38
CA SER A 334 9.27 4.63 22.27
C SER A 334 9.93 5.95 21.86
N LEU A 335 9.47 6.54 20.76
CA LEU A 335 10.00 7.80 20.24
C LEU A 335 9.21 9.01 20.78
N ALA A 336 9.94 10.00 21.28
CA ALA A 336 9.42 11.33 21.58
C ALA A 336 9.84 12.33 20.49
N LEU A 337 8.89 13.15 20.03
CA LEU A 337 9.14 14.18 19.02
C LEU A 337 8.66 15.55 19.53
N PRO A 338 9.39 16.64 19.23
CA PRO A 338 9.13 17.98 19.80
C PRO A 338 7.87 18.70 19.31
#